data_AF-A0A965PP15-F1
#
_entry.id   AF-A0A965PP15-F1
#
_cell.length_a   1.000
_cell.length_b   1.000
_cell.length_c   1.000
_cell.angle_alpha   90.00
_cell.angle_beta   90.00
_cell.angle_gamma   90.00
#
_symmetry.space_group_name_H-M   'P 1'
#
loop_
_entity.id
_entity.type
_entity.pdbx_description
1 polymer ?
#
loop_
_entity_poly.entity_id
_entity_poly.type
_entity_poly.pdbx_seq_one_letter_code
_entity_poly.pdbx_strand_id
1 'polypeptide(L)'
;MIWSGLEFGVILLRIRSGFIRQTKGSISSMISKASKLSGVVNKVPYWESLLDEYLNSCRSKAFAWGSFDCVRFADGAYQAQYGINLFPPFDYNDLKSAQKGLKKFCKTLDLAESVDQFLPRKEKMLLSRGDLVFHNSALSVNVDGVGGSIGVCLGTKIALVGETSLQFDSIEKALFGWKV
;
A
#
# COMPACT_ATOMS: atom_id res chain seq x y z
N MET A 1 -48.35 33.28 -44.62
CA MET A 1 -47.14 33.06 -45.43
C MET A 1 -45.94 33.34 -44.53
N ILE A 2 -45.13 32.31 -44.26
CA ILE A 2 -43.66 32.35 -44.00
C ILE A 2 -43.13 33.09 -42.75
N TRP A 3 -42.85 32.30 -41.70
CA TRP A 3 -41.59 32.13 -40.95
C TRP A 3 -40.68 33.32 -40.52
N SER A 4 -40.52 33.38 -39.18
CA SER A 4 -39.27 33.41 -38.37
C SER A 4 -38.29 34.60 -38.37
N GLY A 5 -37.84 34.96 -37.16
CA GLY A 5 -36.54 35.62 -36.95
C GLY A 5 -36.36 36.31 -35.60
N LEU A 6 -36.05 35.54 -34.56
CA LEU A 6 -35.53 35.99 -33.25
C LEU A 6 -34.12 36.58 -33.40
N GLU A 7 -33.82 37.71 -32.74
CA GLU A 7 -32.53 37.94 -32.07
C GLU A 7 -32.73 38.77 -30.80
N PHE A 8 -32.49 38.15 -29.64
CA PHE A 8 -32.30 38.81 -28.34
C PHE A 8 -30.83 38.63 -27.95
N GLY A 9 -30.25 39.70 -27.41
CA GLY A 9 -28.82 39.89 -27.26
C GLY A 9 -28.15 39.04 -26.17
N VAL A 10 -26.88 39.35 -25.92
CA VAL A 10 -26.25 39.39 -24.59
C VAL A 10 -24.88 40.06 -24.75
N ILE A 11 -24.60 40.90 -23.76
CA ILE A 11 -23.48 41.83 -23.59
C ILE A 11 -22.14 41.09 -23.42
N LEU A 12 -21.12 41.61 -24.10
CA LEU A 12 -19.72 41.18 -24.08
C LEU A 12 -19.07 41.51 -22.73
N LEU A 13 -18.79 40.50 -21.89
CA LEU A 13 -17.97 40.64 -20.69
C LEU A 13 -16.61 39.94 -20.91
N ARG A 14 -15.59 40.78 -21.10
CA ARG A 14 -14.19 40.44 -21.34
C ARG A 14 -13.49 40.25 -19.99
N ILE A 15 -13.29 39.01 -19.54
CA ILE A 15 -12.52 38.70 -18.33
C ILE A 15 -11.12 38.18 -18.71
N ARG A 16 -10.14 38.80 -18.06
CA ARG A 16 -8.69 38.64 -18.23
C ARG A 16 -8.19 37.25 -17.84
N SER A 17 -7.20 36.82 -18.62
CA SER A 17 -6.12 35.86 -18.31
C SER A 17 -5.79 35.64 -16.83
N GLY A 18 -5.83 34.39 -16.39
CA GLY A 18 -5.36 33.95 -15.08
C GLY A 18 -5.48 32.44 -14.91
N PHE A 19 -4.83 31.64 -15.76
CA PHE A 19 -4.81 30.19 -15.64
C PHE A 19 -3.37 29.70 -15.35
N ILE A 20 -3.29 28.80 -14.36
CA ILE A 20 -2.19 27.91 -13.97
C ILE A 20 -1.00 28.55 -13.23
N ARG A 21 -0.97 28.35 -11.90
CA ARG A 21 0.24 27.91 -11.16
C ARG A 21 -0.13 27.55 -9.71
N GLN A 22 -0.58 26.31 -9.48
CA GLN A 22 -0.62 25.75 -8.11
C GLN A 22 -0.66 24.22 -8.10
N THR A 23 0.43 23.53 -8.45
CA THR A 23 0.58 22.08 -8.20
C THR A 23 2.02 21.64 -7.93
N LYS A 24 2.80 22.43 -7.17
CA LYS A 24 4.12 21.98 -6.66
C LYS A 24 4.24 21.92 -5.14
N GLY A 25 3.22 22.37 -4.39
CA GLY A 25 3.27 22.45 -2.93
C GLY A 25 2.87 21.18 -2.15
N SER A 26 2.28 20.16 -2.79
CA SER A 26 1.60 19.07 -2.04
C SER A 26 2.42 17.79 -1.87
N ILE A 27 3.40 17.50 -2.75
CA ILE A 27 4.11 16.21 -2.70
C ILE A 27 5.35 16.30 -1.80
N SER A 28 6.06 17.43 -1.82
CA SER A 28 7.23 17.66 -0.96
C SER A 28 6.87 17.67 0.53
N SER A 29 5.65 18.16 0.86
CA SER A 29 5.10 18.13 2.23
C SER A 29 4.82 16.70 2.71
N MET A 30 4.25 15.84 1.85
CA MET A 30 3.95 14.44 2.20
C MET A 30 5.22 13.59 2.32
N ILE A 31 6.22 13.81 1.46
CA ILE A 31 7.54 13.15 1.56
C ILE A 31 8.27 13.59 2.84
N SER A 32 8.16 14.87 3.23
CA SER A 32 8.73 15.38 4.49
C SER A 32 8.04 14.85 5.76
N LYS A 33 6.83 14.29 5.63
CA LYS A 33 6.10 13.64 6.74
C LYS A 33 6.50 12.17 6.90
N ALA A 34 6.71 11.46 5.79
CA ALA A 34 7.23 10.09 5.82
C ALA A 34 8.66 10.00 6.37
N SER A 35 9.49 11.02 6.11
CA SER A 35 10.85 11.13 6.67
C SER A 35 10.88 11.52 8.17
N LYS A 36 9.73 11.64 8.84
CA LYS A 36 9.59 12.04 10.24
C LYS A 36 8.99 10.97 11.15
N LEU A 37 8.97 9.71 10.71
CA LEU A 37 8.63 8.54 11.54
C LEU A 37 9.78 8.06 12.46
N SER A 38 10.82 8.89 12.65
CA SER A 38 11.82 8.70 13.71
C SER A 38 11.37 9.20 15.09
N GLY A 39 10.18 9.81 15.20
CA GLY A 39 9.48 9.91 16.47
C GLY A 39 8.69 8.63 16.67
N VAL A 40 9.10 7.78 17.62
CA VAL A 40 8.50 6.49 17.94
C VAL A 40 6.97 6.63 18.01
N VAL A 41 6.28 6.32 16.92
CA VAL A 41 4.83 6.14 16.97
C VAL A 41 4.66 4.84 17.72
N ASN A 42 3.90 4.88 18.81
CA ASN A 42 3.55 3.67 19.54
C ASN A 42 2.37 3.02 18.83
N LYS A 43 2.30 1.69 18.88
CA LYS A 43 1.09 0.96 18.45
C LYS A 43 -0.11 1.49 19.21
N VAL A 44 -1.26 1.50 18.54
CA VAL A 44 -2.52 1.90 19.18
C VAL A 44 -2.87 0.92 20.30
N PRO A 45 -3.66 1.34 21.32
CA PRO A 45 -4.16 0.42 22.33
C PRO A 45 -4.90 -0.76 21.70
N TYR A 46 -4.71 -1.97 22.25
CA TYR A 46 -5.35 -3.19 21.77
C TYR A 46 -5.05 -3.56 20.30
N TRP A 47 -3.88 -3.14 19.80
CA TRP A 47 -3.47 -3.43 18.42
C TRP A 47 -3.51 -4.92 18.08
N GLU A 48 -3.25 -5.81 19.04
CA GLU A 48 -3.28 -7.26 18.80
C GLU A 48 -4.68 -7.73 18.39
N SER A 49 -5.72 -7.20 19.05
CA SER A 49 -7.12 -7.48 18.74
C SER A 49 -7.54 -6.85 17.42
N LEU A 50 -7.11 -5.62 17.15
CA LEU A 50 -7.36 -4.95 15.87
C LEU A 50 -6.69 -5.68 14.69
N LEU A 51 -5.49 -6.21 14.92
CA LEU A 51 -4.82 -7.05 13.93
C LEU A 51 -5.59 -8.35 13.70
N ASP A 52 -6.09 -9.01 14.75
CA ASP A 52 -6.92 -10.21 14.60
C ASP A 52 -8.23 -9.93 13.86
N GLU A 53 -8.91 -8.82 14.16
CA GLU A 53 -10.10 -8.37 13.44
C GLU A 53 -9.79 -8.14 11.95
N TYR A 54 -8.68 -7.46 11.65
CA TYR A 54 -8.22 -7.24 10.29
C TYR A 54 -7.97 -8.57 9.55
N LEU A 55 -7.20 -9.47 10.16
CA LEU A 55 -6.90 -10.79 9.58
C LEU A 55 -8.17 -11.60 9.33
N ASN A 56 -9.12 -11.58 10.26
CA ASN A 56 -10.40 -12.25 10.11
C ASN A 56 -11.25 -11.64 8.99
N SER A 57 -11.26 -10.31 8.86
CA SER A 57 -11.94 -9.61 7.76
C SER A 57 -11.39 -9.98 6.38
N CYS A 58 -10.12 -10.41 6.33
CA CYS A 58 -9.40 -10.75 5.11
C CYS A 58 -9.40 -12.26 4.81
N ARG A 59 -9.88 -13.09 5.75
CA ARG A 59 -9.72 -14.55 5.72
C ARG A 59 -10.23 -15.19 4.42
N SER A 60 -11.38 -14.74 3.90
CA SER A 60 -12.02 -15.28 2.70
C SER A 60 -11.86 -14.39 1.46
N LYS A 61 -10.97 -13.39 1.48
CA LYS A 61 -10.74 -12.51 0.33
C LYS A 61 -9.81 -13.19 -0.66
N ALA A 62 -10.21 -13.21 -1.92
CA ALA A 62 -9.38 -13.63 -3.04
C ALA A 62 -8.41 -12.53 -3.45
N PHE A 63 -7.25 -12.92 -4.00
CA PHE A 63 -6.25 -12.00 -4.50
C PHE A 63 -6.86 -11.09 -5.59
N ALA A 64 -6.58 -9.79 -5.47
CA ALA A 64 -6.93 -8.80 -6.47
C ALA A 64 -5.93 -7.64 -6.45
N TRP A 65 -5.22 -7.44 -7.56
CA TRP A 65 -4.27 -6.33 -7.71
C TRP A 65 -4.90 -4.98 -7.34
N GLY A 66 -4.21 -4.21 -6.51
CA GLY A 66 -4.63 -2.88 -6.09
C GLY A 66 -5.67 -2.85 -4.97
N SER A 67 -6.34 -3.97 -4.71
CA SER A 67 -7.44 -4.09 -3.75
C SER A 67 -7.11 -5.02 -2.58
N PHE A 68 -6.74 -6.27 -2.87
CA PHE A 68 -6.30 -7.27 -1.91
C PHE A 68 -5.12 -8.06 -2.47
N ASP A 69 -3.93 -7.46 -2.38
CA ASP A 69 -2.64 -8.08 -2.70
C ASP A 69 -1.70 -7.95 -1.50
N CYS A 70 -0.46 -8.44 -1.62
CA CYS A 70 0.48 -8.43 -0.50
C CYS A 70 0.83 -7.02 0.01
N VAL A 71 0.83 -6.00 -0.86
CA VAL A 71 1.13 -4.60 -0.46
C VAL A 71 -0.06 -4.01 0.29
N ARG A 72 -1.28 -4.16 -0.24
CA ARG A 72 -2.50 -3.69 0.44
C ARG A 72 -2.76 -4.43 1.74
N PHE A 73 -2.45 -5.72 1.77
CA PHE A 73 -2.57 -6.53 2.97
C PHE A 73 -1.60 -6.08 4.06
N ALA A 74 -0.33 -5.86 3.71
CA ALA A 74 0.67 -5.35 4.64
C ALA A 74 0.33 -3.94 5.14
N ASP A 75 -0.14 -3.05 4.26
CA ASP A 75 -0.56 -1.69 4.63
C ASP A 75 -1.73 -1.71 5.62
N GLY A 76 -2.74 -2.56 5.38
CA GLY A 76 -3.88 -2.72 6.28
C GLY A 76 -3.49 -3.33 7.63
N ALA A 77 -2.57 -4.29 7.65
CA ALA A 77 -2.04 -4.85 8.89
C ALA A 77 -1.23 -3.83 9.70
N TYR A 78 -0.47 -2.96 9.03
CA TYR A 78 0.22 -1.84 9.67
C TYR A 78 -0.78 -0.80 10.19
N GLN A 79 -1.81 -0.48 9.40
CA GLN A 79 -2.88 0.43 9.80
C GLN A 79 -3.65 -0.07 11.02
N ALA A 80 -3.95 -1.36 11.11
CA ALA A 80 -4.56 -1.94 12.31
C ALA A 80 -3.68 -1.76 13.56
N GLN A 81 -2.36 -1.71 13.40
CA GLN A 81 -1.41 -1.56 14.49
C GLN A 81 -1.11 -0.12 14.88
N TYR A 82 -1.15 0.81 13.92
CA TYR A 82 -0.68 2.18 14.11
C TYR A 82 -1.74 3.26 13.83
N GLY A 83 -2.90 2.88 13.30
CA GLY A 83 -3.96 3.80 12.90
C GLY A 83 -3.65 4.63 11.65
N ILE A 84 -2.51 4.39 10.99
CA ILE A 84 -2.02 5.11 9.81
C ILE A 84 -1.48 4.12 8.78
N ASN A 85 -1.44 4.52 7.51
CA ASN A 85 -0.88 3.70 6.44
C ASN A 85 0.64 3.76 6.44
N LEU A 86 1.27 2.64 6.08
CA LEU A 86 2.71 2.50 5.91
C LEU A 86 3.18 3.10 4.59
N PHE A 87 2.49 2.73 3.51
CA PHE A 87 2.88 3.11 2.16
C PHE A 87 2.14 4.38 1.70
N PRO A 88 2.77 5.23 0.88
CA PRO A 88 2.05 6.34 0.26
C PRO A 88 0.94 5.79 -0.65
N PRO A 89 -0.19 6.51 -0.77
CA PRO A 89 -1.27 6.08 -1.66
C PRO A 89 -0.84 6.16 -3.12
N PHE A 90 -1.03 5.08 -3.86
CA PHE A 90 -0.90 5.04 -5.31
C PHE A 90 -1.85 4.00 -5.88
N ASP A 91 -2.41 4.26 -7.06
CA ASP A 91 -3.35 3.35 -7.72
C ASP A 91 -2.62 2.44 -8.71
N TYR A 92 -3.03 1.18 -8.72
CA TYR A 92 -2.60 0.15 -9.64
C TYR A 92 -3.68 -0.94 -9.64
N ASN A 93 -3.76 -1.68 -10.73
CA ASN A 93 -4.76 -2.75 -10.92
C ASN A 93 -4.18 -3.98 -11.63
N ASP A 94 -2.87 -3.94 -11.93
CA ASP A 94 -2.13 -5.04 -12.51
C ASP A 94 -0.65 -4.98 -12.07
N LEU A 95 0.10 -6.02 -12.38
CA LEU A 95 1.52 -6.12 -12.08
C LEU A 95 2.34 -4.95 -12.68
N LYS A 96 2.05 -4.58 -13.93
CA LYS A 96 2.84 -3.58 -14.67
C LYS A 96 2.68 -2.18 -14.06
N SER A 97 1.46 -1.83 -13.67
CA SER A 97 1.14 -0.59 -12.97
C SER A 97 1.68 -0.59 -11.54
N ALA A 98 1.68 -1.73 -10.84
CA ALA A 98 2.33 -1.89 -9.54
C ALA A 98 3.85 -1.62 -9.63
N GLN A 99 4.54 -2.26 -10.57
CA GLN A 99 5.98 -2.04 -10.84
C GLN A 99 6.28 -0.59 -11.23
N LYS A 100 5.43 0.03 -12.04
CA LYS A 100 5.53 1.47 -12.37
C LYS A 100 5.38 2.34 -11.12
N GLY A 101 4.48 1.98 -10.21
CA GLY A 101 4.32 2.58 -8.89
C GLY A 101 5.61 2.50 -8.08
N LEU A 102 6.15 1.29 -7.86
CA LEU A 102 7.41 1.08 -7.15
C LEU A 102 8.54 1.90 -7.76
N LYS A 103 8.70 1.86 -9.09
CA LYS A 103 9.77 2.62 -9.75
C LYS A 103 9.61 4.13 -9.59
N LYS A 104 8.38 4.63 -9.60
CA LYS A 104 8.08 6.06 -9.43
C LYS A 104 8.37 6.54 -8.01
N PHE A 105 7.88 5.80 -7.01
CA PHE A 105 7.89 6.22 -5.60
C PHE A 105 9.15 5.75 -4.85
N CYS A 106 9.53 4.49 -5.01
CA CYS A 106 10.63 3.84 -4.28
C CYS A 106 11.93 3.77 -5.11
N LYS A 107 11.90 4.19 -6.38
CA LYS A 107 13.05 4.18 -7.32
C LYS A 107 13.65 2.80 -7.62
N THR A 108 13.04 1.73 -7.13
CA THR A 108 13.40 0.33 -7.36
C THR A 108 12.22 -0.45 -7.96
N LEU A 109 12.51 -1.64 -8.50
CA LEU A 109 11.51 -2.64 -8.88
C LEU A 109 11.45 -3.80 -7.87
N ASP A 110 12.42 -3.84 -6.94
CA ASP A 110 12.48 -4.86 -5.90
C ASP A 110 11.52 -4.48 -4.76
N LEU A 111 10.64 -5.41 -4.42
CA LEU A 111 9.62 -5.20 -3.40
C LEU A 111 10.24 -5.09 -2.01
N ALA A 112 11.27 -5.88 -1.69
CA ALA A 112 11.92 -5.83 -0.39
C ALA A 112 12.69 -4.53 -0.19
N GLU A 113 13.48 -4.10 -1.20
CA GLU A 113 14.16 -2.79 -1.19
C GLU A 113 13.18 -1.61 -1.07
N SER A 114 11.95 -1.79 -1.55
CA SER A 114 10.90 -0.78 -1.38
C SER A 114 10.45 -0.67 0.07
N VAL A 115 10.27 -1.78 0.78
CA VAL A 115 9.85 -1.77 2.20
C VAL A 115 10.99 -1.33 3.12
N ASP A 116 12.25 -1.61 2.77
CA ASP A 116 13.44 -1.16 3.50
C ASP A 116 13.52 0.37 3.66
N GLN A 117 12.87 1.13 2.77
CA GLN A 117 12.80 2.59 2.84
C GLN A 117 11.85 3.09 3.94
N PHE A 118 10.95 2.23 4.44
CA PHE A 118 9.92 2.59 5.41
C PHE A 118 10.13 1.92 6.78
N LEU A 119 10.66 0.70 6.80
CA LEU A 119 10.84 -0.09 8.03
C LEU A 119 12.25 -0.67 8.12
N PRO A 120 12.80 -0.80 9.35
CA PRO A 120 14.08 -1.46 9.53
C PRO A 120 13.94 -2.98 9.37
N ARG A 121 14.88 -3.58 8.64
CA ARG A 121 14.94 -5.04 8.48
C ARG A 121 15.16 -5.74 9.82
N LYS A 122 14.64 -6.97 9.89
CA LYS A 122 14.75 -7.87 11.02
C LYS A 122 15.03 -9.28 10.52
N GLU A 123 16.00 -9.94 11.15
CA GLU A 123 16.28 -11.34 10.86
C GLU A 123 15.12 -12.23 11.28
N LYS A 124 14.92 -13.35 10.57
CA LYS A 124 13.82 -14.30 10.81
C LYS A 124 13.66 -14.67 12.28
N MET A 125 14.77 -15.00 12.95
CA MET A 125 14.78 -15.46 14.35
C MET A 125 14.35 -14.39 15.36
N LEU A 126 14.37 -13.12 14.95
CA LEU A 126 13.97 -12.00 15.79
C LEU A 126 12.53 -11.58 15.53
N LEU A 127 11.86 -12.10 14.50
CA LEU A 127 10.49 -11.72 14.15
C LEU A 127 9.51 -11.98 15.31
N SER A 128 8.65 -11.00 15.54
CA SER A 128 7.60 -11.03 16.55
C SER A 128 6.25 -10.81 15.90
N ARG A 129 5.18 -11.18 16.60
CA ARG A 129 3.81 -10.93 16.15
C ARG A 129 3.63 -9.47 15.73
N GLY A 130 3.01 -9.26 14.57
CA GLY A 130 2.75 -7.94 13.99
C GLY A 130 3.83 -7.48 13.01
N ASP A 131 5.06 -8.02 13.08
CA ASP A 131 6.12 -7.72 12.10
C ASP A 131 5.67 -8.13 10.69
N LEU A 132 6.14 -7.39 9.68
CA LEU A 132 5.98 -7.82 8.29
C LEU A 132 7.04 -8.87 7.97
N VAL A 133 6.72 -9.81 7.10
CA VAL A 133 7.65 -10.84 6.64
C VAL A 133 7.80 -10.79 5.13
N PHE A 134 8.99 -11.13 4.65
CA PHE A 134 9.22 -11.40 3.24
C PHE A 134 9.30 -12.92 3.02
N HIS A 135 8.52 -13.40 2.07
CA HIS A 135 8.47 -14.80 1.68
C HIS A 135 8.69 -14.92 0.18
N ASN A 136 9.59 -15.82 -0.22
CA ASN A 136 9.79 -16.14 -1.62
C ASN A 136 8.77 -17.19 -2.05
N SER A 137 7.62 -16.73 -2.56
CA SER A 137 6.59 -17.64 -3.01
C SER A 137 6.62 -17.78 -4.52
N ALA A 138 6.97 -18.96 -5.00
CA ALA A 138 6.52 -19.45 -6.30
C ALA A 138 5.06 -19.97 -6.26
N LEU A 139 4.36 -19.89 -5.11
CA LEU A 139 3.14 -20.67 -4.85
C LEU A 139 1.93 -19.87 -4.32
N SER A 140 2.05 -18.59 -3.98
CA SER A 140 0.93 -17.86 -3.33
C SER A 140 0.04 -17.16 -4.35
N VAL A 141 0.61 -16.71 -5.46
CA VAL A 141 -0.01 -16.49 -6.77
C VAL A 141 1.19 -16.52 -7.73
N ASN A 142 1.18 -17.33 -8.81
CA ASN A 142 2.21 -17.29 -9.85
C ASN A 142 2.09 -15.98 -10.65
N VAL A 143 2.30 -14.84 -10.00
CA VAL A 143 2.45 -13.55 -10.68
C VAL A 143 3.92 -13.39 -10.98
N ASP A 144 4.29 -13.93 -12.15
CA ASP A 144 5.61 -13.82 -12.75
C ASP A 144 6.13 -12.37 -12.62
N GLY A 145 7.25 -12.18 -11.90
CA GLY A 145 8.02 -10.94 -11.98
C GLY A 145 8.07 -10.02 -10.75
N VAL A 146 7.56 -10.41 -9.56
CA VAL A 146 7.75 -9.62 -8.31
C VAL A 146 8.77 -10.22 -7.35
N GLY A 147 9.23 -11.46 -7.57
CA GLY A 147 10.35 -12.07 -6.82
C GLY A 147 10.08 -12.37 -5.34
N GLY A 148 8.88 -12.12 -4.83
CA GLY A 148 8.46 -12.45 -3.47
C GLY A 148 7.11 -11.85 -3.07
N SER A 149 6.69 -12.11 -1.83
CA SER A 149 5.43 -11.66 -1.24
C SER A 149 5.65 -11.15 0.18
N ILE A 150 4.86 -10.15 0.57
CA ILE A 150 4.84 -9.60 1.93
C ILE A 150 3.71 -10.26 2.71
N GLY A 151 4.02 -10.70 3.93
CA GLY A 151 3.05 -11.24 4.88
C GLY A 151 3.14 -10.59 6.25
N VAL A 152 2.40 -11.14 7.20
CA VAL A 152 2.41 -10.72 8.61
C VAL A 152 2.83 -11.88 9.50
N CYS A 153 3.78 -11.64 10.41
CA CYS A 153 4.18 -12.58 11.44
C CYS A 153 3.10 -12.65 12.53
N LEU A 154 2.68 -13.86 12.90
CA LEU A 154 1.70 -14.12 13.94
C LEU A 154 2.31 -14.83 15.16
N GLY A 155 3.65 -14.85 15.26
CA GLY A 155 4.39 -15.65 16.23
C GLY A 155 5.00 -16.88 15.56
N THR A 156 4.34 -18.03 15.63
CA THR A 156 4.84 -19.28 15.01
C THR A 156 4.40 -19.48 13.56
N LYS A 157 3.53 -18.60 13.07
CA LYS A 157 2.97 -18.64 11.71
C LYS A 157 3.15 -17.32 11.00
N ILE A 158 3.04 -17.36 9.68
CA ILE A 158 2.91 -16.18 8.82
C ILE A 158 1.57 -16.22 8.10
N ALA A 159 0.93 -15.05 7.97
CA ALA A 159 -0.24 -14.87 7.12
C ALA A 159 0.18 -14.25 5.79
N LEU A 160 -0.28 -14.83 4.69
CA LEU A 160 0.05 -14.46 3.31
C LEU A 160 -1.22 -14.34 2.48
N VAL A 161 -1.24 -13.42 1.52
CA VAL A 161 -2.32 -13.37 0.53
C VAL A 161 -2.15 -14.54 -0.44
N GLY A 162 -3.14 -15.43 -0.49
CA GLY A 162 -3.26 -16.47 -1.50
C GLY A 162 -4.28 -16.11 -2.57
N GLU A 163 -4.35 -16.92 -3.63
CA GLU A 163 -5.23 -16.70 -4.78
C GLU A 163 -6.72 -16.58 -4.39
N THR A 164 -7.22 -17.45 -3.50
CA THR A 164 -8.65 -17.50 -3.14
C THR A 164 -8.94 -17.08 -1.71
N SER A 165 -7.93 -17.08 -0.83
CA SER A 165 -8.07 -16.80 0.59
C SER A 165 -6.76 -16.38 1.21
N LEU A 166 -6.81 -15.90 2.46
CA LEU A 166 -5.62 -15.75 3.26
C LEU A 166 -5.04 -17.13 3.59
N GLN A 167 -3.74 -17.32 3.33
CA GLN A 167 -2.99 -18.54 3.62
C GLN A 167 -2.18 -18.36 4.90
N PHE A 168 -2.05 -19.44 5.66
CA PHE A 168 -1.26 -19.46 6.89
C PHE A 168 -0.19 -20.53 6.77
N ASP A 169 1.05 -20.12 6.94
CA ASP A 169 2.21 -20.99 6.78
C ASP A 169 3.13 -20.92 8.00
N SER A 170 4.09 -21.84 8.08
CA SER A 170 5.12 -21.80 9.13
C SER A 170 6.01 -20.57 8.96
N ILE A 171 6.40 -19.94 10.07
CA ILE A 171 7.40 -18.86 10.07
C ILE A 171 8.73 -19.28 9.45
N GLU A 172 9.03 -20.58 9.42
CA GLU A 172 10.25 -21.09 8.79
C GLU A 172 10.36 -20.78 7.30
N LYS A 173 9.23 -20.53 6.63
CA LYS A 173 9.20 -20.12 5.23
C LYS A 173 9.57 -18.65 5.03
N ALA A 174 9.51 -17.80 6.06
CA ALA A 174 9.96 -16.43 5.95
C ALA A 174 11.48 -16.40 5.65
N LEU A 175 11.93 -15.50 4.78
CA LEU A 175 13.35 -15.28 4.55
C LEU A 175 13.92 -14.29 5.57
N PHE A 176 13.19 -13.22 5.81
CA PHE A 176 13.46 -12.15 6.77
C PHE A 176 12.15 -11.37 6.96
N GLY A 177 12.20 -10.26 7.68
CA GLY A 177 11.08 -9.34 7.74
C GLY A 177 11.48 -7.94 8.15
N TRP A 178 10.50 -7.19 8.63
CA TRP A 178 10.66 -5.81 9.05
C TRP A 178 9.98 -5.59 10.38
N LYS A 179 10.64 -4.81 11.24
CA LYS A 179 10.07 -4.45 12.53
C LYS A 179 8.87 -3.54 12.32
N VAL A 180 7.73 -3.97 12.86
CA VAL A 180 6.49 -3.18 12.93
C VAL A 180 6.19 -2.85 14.36
#